data_AF-A0A6J4FWD5-F1
#
_entry.id   AF-A0A6J4FWD5-F1
#
_cell.length_a   1.000
_cell.length_b   1.000
_cell.length_c   1.000
_cell.angle_alpha   90.00
_cell.angle_beta   90.00
_cell.angle_gamma   90.00
#
_symmetry.space_group_name_H-M   'P 1'
#
loop_
_entity.id
_entity.type
_entity.pdbx_description
1 polymer ?
#
loop_
_entity_poly.entity_id
_entity_poly.type
_entity_poly.pdbx_seq_one_letter_code
_entity_poly.pdbx_strand_id
1 'polypeptide(L)'
;MFPLEGESNCSAPEICLARKLGAEITIRYGVIVPTDGNQPIFTPFIKECLDNRGKYPKNTLDNLFWKELSNSTYGKTAQGLREKRVYDLRDKTTKVLPESRITNPFFASFITSFVRAVLGEVINALPPSVCVFSATTDGFLTNATKDQIDAACQGELLTIYNDARKRLTGKSGALEAKHHVRKPLGWRTRGQATLKEGVVGKDDENVVLAKGGIFTPSAYDTTREQNRYITNLFFGRTPESVITSAIKTGVRDMVEYDADLVEKDLIKRLNMEYDWKRCPLAVGASADYDHLVFSTKPWKTVDEFQRIRLLWEEYTKATPTCLKSVDDFKMFANYVMVKTALCVELSKYLKKTNPDIKRLRQTICSAWCHSNAGLIYHYDDVSNAEFATTLELSGVPCSRANFENGMKKSFEPHSVPPTEAVLAALQQIRGKFTNLDIDLILAKGKDGIDLLGALQGSCPFIKRVS
;
A
#
# COMPACT_ATOMS: atom_id res chain seq x y z
N MET A 1 7.09 -3.95 2.58
CA MET A 1 6.34 -4.16 1.32
C MET A 1 6.71 -5.56 0.83
N PHE A 2 5.76 -6.32 0.29
CA PHE A 2 6.01 -7.64 -0.30
C PHE A 2 5.74 -7.53 -1.81
N PRO A 3 6.71 -7.05 -2.61
CA PRO A 3 6.61 -7.05 -4.07
C PRO A 3 6.80 -8.47 -4.64
N LEU A 4 6.47 -8.68 -5.91
CA LEU A 4 6.68 -9.96 -6.61
C LEU A 4 8.11 -10.12 -7.14
N GLU A 5 8.77 -9.03 -7.50
CA GLU A 5 10.14 -9.00 -8.04
C GLU A 5 10.91 -7.79 -7.48
N GLY A 6 12.23 -7.90 -7.44
CA GLY A 6 13.12 -6.80 -7.06
C GLY A 6 14.39 -7.26 -6.36
N GLU A 7 15.18 -6.29 -5.91
CA GLU A 7 16.41 -6.48 -5.15
C GLU A 7 16.18 -6.10 -3.68
N SER A 8 16.62 -6.94 -2.75
CA SER A 8 16.44 -6.69 -1.32
C SER A 8 17.51 -7.37 -0.46
N ASN A 9 17.71 -6.82 0.74
CA ASN A 9 18.52 -7.44 1.79
C ASN A 9 17.59 -8.24 2.72
N CYS A 10 17.66 -9.56 2.64
CA CYS A 10 16.82 -10.46 3.41
C CYS A 10 17.66 -11.36 4.32
N SER A 11 17.14 -11.67 5.51
CA SER A 11 17.72 -12.74 6.34
C SER A 11 17.17 -14.10 5.91
N ALA A 12 17.83 -15.17 6.36
CA ALA A 12 17.50 -16.54 5.99
C ALA A 12 16.00 -16.93 6.07
N PRO A 13 15.20 -16.51 7.07
CA PRO A 13 13.78 -16.86 7.13
C PRO A 13 12.95 -16.35 5.95
N GLU A 14 13.17 -15.09 5.53
CA GLU A 14 12.46 -14.51 4.39
C GLU A 14 12.91 -15.16 3.07
N ILE A 15 14.19 -15.52 2.94
CA ILE A 15 14.71 -16.26 1.78
C ILE A 15 14.06 -17.66 1.71
N CYS A 16 13.97 -18.36 2.85
CA CYS A 16 13.31 -19.66 2.94
C CYS A 16 11.83 -19.57 2.51
N LEU A 17 11.09 -18.61 3.06
CA LEU A 17 9.69 -18.38 2.68
C LEU A 17 9.57 -18.06 1.19
N ALA A 18 10.37 -17.14 0.66
CA ALA A 18 10.31 -16.74 -0.75
C ALA A 18 10.51 -17.95 -1.68
N ARG A 19 11.48 -18.83 -1.40
CA ARG A 19 11.66 -20.08 -2.16
C ARG A 19 10.45 -21.00 -2.09
N LYS A 20 9.85 -21.16 -0.92
CA LYS A 20 8.63 -21.98 -0.74
C LYS A 20 7.43 -21.43 -1.51
N LEU A 21 7.36 -20.11 -1.67
CA LEU A 21 6.35 -19.43 -2.48
C LEU A 21 6.66 -19.46 -3.98
N GLY A 22 7.74 -20.12 -4.40
CA GLY A 22 8.12 -20.28 -5.81
C GLY A 22 8.96 -19.13 -6.38
N ALA A 23 9.55 -18.28 -5.55
CA ALA A 23 10.44 -17.22 -6.03
C ALA A 23 11.76 -17.80 -6.56
N GLU A 24 12.19 -17.29 -7.72
CA GLU A 24 13.55 -17.49 -8.23
C GLU A 24 14.50 -16.54 -7.51
N ILE A 25 15.54 -17.08 -6.86
CA ILE A 25 16.44 -16.30 -6.01
C ILE A 25 17.87 -16.41 -6.52
N THR A 26 18.45 -15.26 -6.81
CA THR A 26 19.89 -15.11 -7.10
C THR A 26 20.56 -14.40 -5.92
N ILE A 27 21.42 -15.11 -5.20
CA ILE A 27 22.20 -14.53 -4.10
C ILE A 27 23.41 -13.81 -4.70
N ARG A 28 23.38 -12.47 -4.67
CA ARG A 28 24.50 -11.63 -5.15
C ARG A 28 25.65 -11.56 -4.15
N TYR A 29 25.29 -11.46 -2.88
CA TYR A 29 26.21 -11.39 -1.76
C TYR A 29 25.55 -12.01 -0.53
N GLY A 30 26.30 -12.80 0.22
CA GLY A 30 25.80 -13.51 1.40
C GLY A 30 26.80 -13.45 2.54
N VAL A 31 26.30 -13.23 3.74
CA VAL A 31 27.07 -13.28 4.98
C VAL A 31 26.49 -14.38 5.87
N ILE A 32 27.33 -15.32 6.28
CA ILE A 32 26.99 -16.32 7.28
C ILE A 32 27.59 -15.86 8.60
N VAL A 33 26.72 -15.58 9.57
CA VAL A 33 27.15 -15.21 10.91
C VAL A 33 27.17 -16.47 11.77
N PRO A 34 28.33 -16.95 12.22
CA PRO A 34 28.41 -18.13 13.06
C PRO A 34 27.66 -17.85 14.37
N THR A 35 26.74 -18.74 14.72
CA THR A 35 25.95 -18.63 15.95
C THR A 35 25.92 -19.98 16.65
N ASP A 36 26.22 -20.02 17.94
CA ASP A 36 26.10 -21.25 18.74
C ASP A 36 24.64 -21.47 19.13
N GLY A 37 23.97 -22.41 18.46
CA GLY A 37 22.58 -22.77 18.73
C GLY A 37 22.36 -23.37 20.13
N ASN A 38 23.42 -23.81 20.81
CA ASN A 38 23.36 -24.32 22.17
C ASN A 38 23.43 -23.21 23.22
N GLN A 39 23.78 -21.99 22.82
CA GLN A 39 23.87 -20.82 23.71
C GLN A 39 22.84 -19.75 23.32
N PRO A 40 21.58 -19.89 23.76
CA PRO A 40 20.55 -18.89 23.47
C PRO A 40 20.71 -17.67 24.39
N ILE A 41 21.61 -16.75 24.03
CA ILE A 41 22.07 -15.61 24.86
C ILE A 41 20.95 -14.72 25.41
N PHE A 42 19.82 -14.58 24.72
CA PHE A 42 18.69 -13.76 25.18
C PHE A 42 17.68 -14.54 26.05
N THR A 43 17.75 -15.88 26.06
CA THR A 43 16.75 -16.70 26.77
C THR A 43 16.70 -16.43 28.27
N PRO A 44 17.83 -16.37 29.01
CA PRO A 44 17.78 -16.11 30.45
C PRO A 44 17.07 -14.79 30.79
N PHE A 45 17.46 -13.71 30.09
CA PHE A 45 16.86 -12.39 30.29
C PHE A 45 15.38 -12.34 29.95
N ILE A 46 14.97 -12.95 28.82
CA ILE A 46 13.56 -12.98 28.41
C ILE A 46 12.74 -13.81 29.39
N LYS A 47 13.25 -14.94 29.89
CA LYS A 47 12.58 -15.74 30.92
C LYS A 47 12.36 -14.93 32.20
N GLU A 48 13.40 -14.26 32.68
CA GLU A 48 13.29 -13.39 33.85
C GLU A 48 12.23 -12.29 33.67
N CYS A 49 12.19 -11.65 32.49
CA CYS A 49 11.16 -10.65 32.20
C CYS A 49 9.75 -11.25 32.21
N LEU A 50 9.57 -12.44 31.65
CA LEU A 50 8.27 -13.12 31.60
C LEU A 50 7.81 -13.58 32.99
N ASP A 51 8.72 -14.14 33.78
CA ASP A 51 8.45 -14.59 35.14
C ASP A 51 8.05 -13.42 36.04
N ASN A 52 8.80 -12.31 35.97
CA ASN A 52 8.45 -11.11 36.72
C ASN A 52 7.16 -10.46 36.23
N ARG A 53 6.92 -10.40 34.92
CA ARG A 53 5.65 -9.91 34.37
C ARG A 53 4.46 -10.73 34.88
N GLY A 54 4.62 -12.06 35.01
CA GLY A 54 3.59 -12.98 35.48
C GLY A 54 3.19 -12.78 36.95
N LYS A 55 4.02 -12.12 37.76
CA LYS A 55 3.73 -11.83 39.19
C LYS A 55 2.70 -10.73 39.38
N TYR A 56 2.46 -9.91 38.36
CA TYR A 56 1.59 -8.74 38.45
C TYR A 56 0.30 -8.92 37.63
N PRO A 57 -0.86 -8.43 38.12
CA PRO A 57 -2.10 -8.44 37.34
C PRO A 57 -1.93 -7.75 35.99
N LYS A 58 -2.69 -8.19 34.97
CA LYS A 58 -2.63 -7.57 33.64
C LYS A 58 -2.99 -6.08 33.74
N ASN A 59 -2.32 -5.26 32.91
CA ASN A 59 -2.54 -3.81 32.80
C ASN A 59 -2.13 -2.97 34.02
N THR A 60 -1.47 -3.54 35.03
CA THR A 60 -0.82 -2.73 36.07
C THR A 60 0.49 -2.11 35.55
N LEU A 61 0.96 -1.06 36.22
CA LEU A 61 2.23 -0.40 35.89
C LEU A 61 3.39 -1.41 35.82
N ASP A 62 3.53 -2.27 36.82
CA ASP A 62 4.61 -3.26 36.87
C ASP A 62 4.50 -4.31 35.74
N ASN A 63 3.28 -4.78 35.44
CA ASN A 63 3.06 -5.70 34.32
C ASN A 63 3.45 -5.06 32.98
N LEU A 64 3.13 -3.78 32.80
CA LEU A 64 3.47 -3.00 31.61
C LEU A 64 4.97 -2.68 31.56
N PHE A 65 5.61 -2.41 32.70
CA PHE A 65 7.04 -2.17 32.80
C PHE A 65 7.83 -3.39 32.33
N TRP A 66 7.54 -4.59 32.85
CA TRP A 66 8.24 -5.82 32.44
C TRP A 66 7.96 -6.20 30.99
N LYS A 67 6.75 -5.91 30.48
CA LYS A 67 6.42 -6.05 29.06
C LYS A 67 7.30 -5.12 28.21
N GLU A 68 7.42 -3.86 28.60
CA GLU A 68 8.21 -2.87 27.88
C GLU A 68 9.70 -3.23 27.90
N LEU A 69 10.22 -3.69 29.05
CA LEU A 69 11.59 -4.14 29.18
C LEU A 69 11.90 -5.28 28.19
N SER A 70 11.04 -6.30 28.15
CA SER A 70 11.17 -7.42 27.20
C SER A 70 11.16 -6.94 25.73
N ASN A 71 10.19 -6.10 25.36
CA ASN A 71 10.07 -5.55 24.01
C ASN A 71 11.25 -4.64 23.61
N SER A 72 11.81 -3.89 24.58
CA SER A 72 12.90 -2.94 24.34
C SER A 72 14.23 -3.63 23.97
N THR A 73 14.40 -4.91 24.33
CA THR A 73 15.59 -5.72 24.05
C THR A 73 15.96 -5.70 22.57
N TYR A 74 15.00 -5.97 21.68
CA TYR A 74 15.26 -5.94 20.24
C TYR A 74 15.69 -4.52 19.81
N GLY A 75 15.02 -3.48 20.34
CA GLY A 75 15.33 -2.09 20.04
C GLY A 75 16.78 -1.72 20.41
N LYS A 76 17.31 -2.31 21.48
CA LYS A 76 18.71 -2.14 21.89
C LYS A 76 19.70 -2.80 20.94
N THR A 77 19.36 -3.95 20.35
CA THR A 77 20.19 -4.56 19.29
C THR A 77 20.25 -3.71 18.02
N ALA A 78 19.25 -2.85 17.79
CA ALA A 78 19.19 -1.95 16.64
C ALA A 78 19.62 -0.50 16.94
N GLN A 79 19.95 -0.17 18.19
CA GLN A 79 20.24 1.19 18.61
C GLN A 79 21.53 1.70 17.96
N GLY A 80 21.51 2.92 17.40
CA GLY A 80 22.69 3.53 16.79
C GLY A 80 22.99 3.10 15.35
N LEU A 81 22.32 2.06 14.82
CA LEU A 81 22.50 1.62 13.42
C LEU A 81 22.08 2.66 12.38
N ARG A 82 21.10 3.50 12.73
CA ARG A 82 20.70 4.67 11.93
C ARG A 82 20.93 5.90 12.78
N GLU A 83 21.60 6.89 12.20
CA GLU A 83 21.83 8.16 12.88
C GLU A 83 20.49 8.77 13.31
N LYS A 84 20.34 8.95 14.63
CA LYS A 84 19.21 9.61 15.24
C LYS A 84 19.75 10.58 16.28
N ARG A 85 19.31 11.83 16.20
CA ARG A 85 19.64 12.85 17.20
C ARG A 85 18.61 12.83 18.32
N VAL A 86 19.09 12.83 19.56
CA VAL A 86 18.27 12.82 20.77
C VAL A 86 18.73 13.94 21.70
N TYR A 87 17.78 14.49 22.45
CA TYR A 87 18.10 15.50 23.46
C TYR A 87 18.67 14.80 24.70
N ASP A 88 19.92 15.13 25.04
CA ASP A 88 20.59 14.65 26.24
C ASP A 88 20.22 15.56 27.42
N LEU A 89 19.60 14.98 28.44
CA LEU A 89 19.13 15.72 29.62
C LEU A 89 20.27 16.16 30.54
N ARG A 90 21.41 15.47 30.50
CA ARG A 90 22.58 15.78 31.33
C ARG A 90 23.35 16.94 30.75
N ASP A 91 23.60 16.87 29.44
CA ASP A 91 24.40 17.87 28.73
C ASP A 91 23.55 19.00 28.12
N LYS A 92 22.22 18.93 28.30
CA LYS A 92 21.22 19.88 27.77
C LYS A 92 21.43 20.21 26.29
N THR A 93 21.84 19.20 25.51
CA THR A 93 22.18 19.39 24.10
C THR A 93 21.73 18.21 23.26
N THR A 94 21.57 18.44 21.97
CA THR A 94 21.13 17.40 21.04
C THR A 94 22.34 16.63 20.51
N LYS A 95 22.50 15.40 20.96
CA LYS A 95 23.59 14.49 20.60
C LYS A 95 23.12 13.38 19.66
N VAL A 96 24.07 12.80 18.91
CA VAL A 96 23.81 11.56 18.17
C VAL A 96 23.64 10.42 19.17
N LEU A 97 22.58 9.64 19.04
CA LEU A 97 22.34 8.46 19.87
C LEU A 97 23.41 7.41 19.55
N PRO A 98 24.31 7.07 20.49
CA PRO A 98 25.34 6.08 20.23
C PRO A 98 24.75 4.68 20.18
N GLU A 99 25.56 3.75 19.68
CA GLU A 99 25.29 2.32 19.79
C GLU A 99 25.13 1.92 21.26
N SER A 100 24.20 1.01 21.53
CA SER A 100 24.16 0.30 22.82
C SER A 100 25.28 -0.74 22.90
N ARG A 101 25.59 -1.21 24.12
CA ARG A 101 26.58 -2.28 24.36
C ARG A 101 26.23 -3.62 23.68
N ILE A 102 24.97 -3.81 23.29
CA ILE A 102 24.47 -5.02 22.65
C ILE A 102 23.99 -4.76 21.22
N THR A 103 24.39 -3.64 20.62
CA THR A 103 24.08 -3.33 19.22
C THR A 103 24.65 -4.41 18.32
N ASN A 104 23.78 -5.01 17.53
CA ASN A 104 24.16 -6.05 16.58
C ASN A 104 23.15 -6.06 15.42
N PRO A 105 23.55 -5.59 14.21
CA PRO A 105 22.65 -5.49 13.07
C PRO A 105 22.13 -6.85 12.60
N PHE A 106 22.88 -7.93 12.80
CA PHE A 106 22.48 -9.27 12.38
C PHE A 106 21.35 -9.83 13.25
N PHE A 107 21.42 -9.65 14.58
CA PHE A 107 20.32 -10.01 15.46
C PHE A 107 19.08 -9.16 15.19
N ALA A 108 19.24 -7.84 15.04
CA ALA A 108 18.11 -6.95 14.74
C ALA A 108 17.42 -7.34 13.42
N SER A 109 18.21 -7.61 12.37
CA SER A 109 17.70 -8.04 11.07
C SER A 109 16.99 -9.39 11.17
N PHE A 110 17.62 -10.39 11.80
CA PHE A 110 17.07 -11.73 11.93
C PHE A 110 15.76 -11.75 12.73
N ILE A 111 15.69 -11.07 13.88
CA ILE A 111 14.48 -11.01 14.72
C ILE A 111 13.29 -10.49 13.91
N THR A 112 13.48 -9.37 13.20
CA THR A 112 12.37 -8.78 12.43
C THR A 112 12.03 -9.59 11.18
N SER A 113 13.03 -10.19 10.53
CA SER A 113 12.84 -11.08 9.37
C SER A 113 12.07 -12.34 9.75
N PHE A 114 12.43 -12.97 10.87
CA PHE A 114 11.80 -14.20 11.33
C PHE A 114 10.31 -14.02 11.60
N VAL A 115 9.92 -12.96 12.33
CA VAL A 115 8.49 -12.68 12.61
C VAL A 115 7.70 -12.41 11.32
N ARG A 116 8.27 -11.64 10.38
CA ARG A 116 7.63 -11.39 9.08
C ARG A 116 7.47 -12.66 8.26
N ALA A 117 8.49 -13.52 8.24
CA ALA A 117 8.46 -14.77 7.51
C ALA A 117 7.45 -15.76 8.11
N VAL A 118 7.36 -15.86 9.43
CA VAL A 118 6.35 -16.70 10.11
C VAL A 118 4.92 -16.22 9.79
N LEU A 119 4.65 -14.92 9.91
CA LEU A 119 3.34 -14.38 9.55
C LEU A 119 3.03 -14.57 8.05
N GLY A 120 4.03 -14.39 7.19
CA GLY A 120 3.93 -14.62 5.76
C GLY A 120 3.65 -16.09 5.41
N GLU A 121 4.29 -17.04 6.09
CA GLU A 121 4.06 -18.47 5.92
C GLU A 121 2.59 -18.83 6.20
N VAL A 122 2.04 -18.36 7.32
CA VAL A 122 0.64 -18.61 7.68
C VAL A 122 -0.33 -17.97 6.69
N ILE A 123 -0.14 -16.69 6.36
CA ILE A 123 -1.05 -15.97 5.45
C ILE A 123 -1.11 -16.63 4.07
N ASN A 124 0.03 -17.06 3.52
CA ASN A 124 0.09 -17.66 2.19
C ASN A 124 -0.34 -19.14 2.18
N ALA A 125 -0.43 -19.80 3.33
CA ALA A 125 -1.00 -21.14 3.46
C ALA A 125 -2.55 -21.14 3.52
N LEU A 126 -3.18 -19.97 3.65
CA LEU A 126 -4.65 -19.88 3.68
C LEU A 126 -5.27 -20.17 2.31
N PRO A 127 -6.47 -20.79 2.27
CA PRO A 127 -7.16 -21.07 1.01
C PRO A 127 -7.50 -19.79 0.22
N PRO A 128 -7.53 -19.82 -1.13
CA PRO A 128 -7.91 -18.66 -1.95
C PRO A 128 -9.31 -18.10 -1.69
N SER A 129 -10.20 -18.90 -1.10
CA SER A 129 -11.57 -18.50 -0.71
C SER A 129 -11.60 -17.60 0.54
N VAL A 130 -10.49 -17.52 1.28
CA VAL A 130 -10.32 -16.74 2.51
C VAL A 130 -9.80 -15.35 2.17
N CYS A 131 -10.41 -14.34 2.79
CA CYS A 131 -9.97 -12.96 2.73
C CYS A 131 -9.08 -12.66 3.93
N VAL A 132 -7.88 -12.16 3.67
CA VAL A 132 -7.05 -11.49 4.67
C VAL A 132 -7.26 -9.99 4.50
N PHE A 133 -8.00 -9.39 5.44
CA PHE A 133 -8.42 -8.00 5.38
C PHE A 133 -7.27 -7.03 5.68
N SER A 134 -6.52 -7.30 6.75
CA SER A 134 -5.35 -6.51 7.14
C SER A 134 -4.31 -7.41 7.80
N ALA A 135 -3.04 -7.02 7.72
CA ALA A 135 -1.94 -7.69 8.40
C ALA A 135 -0.97 -6.65 8.97
N THR A 136 -0.64 -6.79 10.24
CA THR A 136 0.23 -5.89 11.00
C THR A 136 1.25 -6.69 11.79
N THR A 137 2.53 -6.60 11.43
CA THR A 137 3.72 -7.13 12.14
C THR A 137 3.63 -8.58 12.63
N ASP A 138 2.77 -8.87 13.60
CA ASP A 138 2.57 -10.10 14.36
C ASP A 138 1.10 -10.59 14.38
N GLY A 139 0.20 -9.99 13.59
CA GLY A 139 -1.21 -10.39 13.52
C GLY A 139 -1.91 -9.96 12.24
N PHE A 140 -3.11 -10.49 12.01
CA PHE A 140 -3.93 -10.21 10.83
C PHE A 140 -5.41 -10.38 11.13
N LEU A 141 -6.26 -9.71 10.35
CA LEU A 141 -7.71 -9.87 10.38
C LEU A 141 -8.16 -10.67 9.16
N THR A 142 -8.97 -11.71 9.38
CA THR A 142 -9.40 -12.61 8.32
C THR A 142 -10.79 -13.16 8.61
N ASN A 143 -11.44 -13.70 7.58
CA ASN A 143 -12.65 -14.52 7.70
C ASN A 143 -12.35 -16.03 7.70
N ALA A 144 -11.09 -16.44 7.88
CA ALA A 144 -10.72 -17.85 8.02
C ALA A 144 -11.43 -18.50 9.22
N THR A 145 -11.88 -19.73 9.04
CA THR A 145 -12.35 -20.58 10.14
C THR A 145 -11.18 -21.07 11.00
N LYS A 146 -11.49 -21.55 12.20
CA LYS A 146 -10.46 -22.09 13.11
C LYS A 146 -9.68 -23.24 12.46
N ASP A 147 -10.38 -24.16 11.79
CA ASP A 147 -9.76 -25.30 11.09
C ASP A 147 -8.84 -24.83 9.95
N GLN A 148 -9.22 -23.80 9.20
CA GLN A 148 -8.37 -23.21 8.16
C GLN A 148 -7.11 -22.55 8.75
N ILE A 149 -7.22 -21.86 9.89
CA ILE A 149 -6.08 -21.31 10.60
C ILE A 149 -5.15 -22.42 11.10
N ASP A 150 -5.70 -23.46 11.72
CA ASP A 150 -4.92 -24.58 12.27
C ASP A 150 -4.21 -25.37 11.16
N ALA A 151 -4.84 -25.54 9.99
CA ALA A 151 -4.20 -26.10 8.80
C ALA A 151 -3.07 -25.19 8.27
N ALA A 152 -3.30 -23.87 8.22
CA ALA A 152 -2.28 -22.90 7.80
C ALA A 152 -1.11 -22.79 8.81
N CYS A 153 -1.28 -23.28 10.03
CA CYS A 153 -0.30 -23.23 11.11
C CYS A 153 0.65 -24.46 11.16
N GLN A 154 0.78 -25.19 10.06
CA GLN A 154 1.62 -26.40 9.97
C GLN A 154 2.99 -26.15 9.29
N GLY A 155 3.31 -24.89 9.00
CA GLY A 155 4.56 -24.49 8.36
C GLY A 155 5.81 -24.71 9.22
N GLU A 156 6.96 -24.79 8.54
CA GLU A 156 8.26 -25.07 9.19
C GLU A 156 8.74 -23.87 10.01
N LEU A 157 8.60 -22.65 9.48
CA LEU A 157 9.03 -21.45 10.21
C LEU A 157 8.20 -21.26 11.48
N LEU A 158 6.89 -21.50 11.38
CA LEU A 158 6.00 -21.47 12.53
C LEU A 158 6.30 -22.60 13.53
N THR A 159 6.70 -23.78 13.06
CA THR A 159 7.16 -24.88 13.94
C THR A 159 8.38 -24.45 14.75
N ILE A 160 9.40 -23.87 14.10
CA ILE A 160 10.60 -23.33 14.77
C ILE A 160 10.20 -22.25 15.79
N TYR A 161 9.26 -21.37 15.44
CA TYR A 161 8.74 -20.34 16.34
C TYR A 161 8.05 -20.95 17.57
N ASN A 162 7.20 -21.96 17.36
CA ASN A 162 6.52 -22.68 18.43
C ASN A 162 7.49 -23.39 19.37
N ASP A 163 8.55 -24.00 18.85
CA ASP A 163 9.58 -24.66 19.66
C ASP A 163 10.37 -23.65 20.50
N ALA A 164 10.69 -22.48 19.94
CA ALA A 164 11.29 -21.39 20.70
C ALA A 164 10.34 -20.90 21.83
N ARG A 165 9.06 -20.70 21.52
CA ARG A 165 8.05 -20.28 22.51
C ARG A 165 7.85 -21.33 23.61
N LYS A 166 7.83 -22.62 23.25
CA LYS A 166 7.71 -23.72 24.21
C LYS A 166 8.92 -23.77 25.14
N ARG A 167 10.14 -23.57 24.64
CA ARG A 167 11.36 -23.48 25.47
C ARG A 167 11.35 -22.29 26.43
N LEU A 168 10.73 -21.18 26.03
CA LEU A 168 10.64 -19.95 26.85
C LEU A 168 9.51 -20.01 27.89
N THR A 169 8.33 -20.50 27.51
CA THR A 169 7.09 -20.33 28.29
C THR A 169 6.44 -21.64 28.74
N GLY A 170 6.95 -22.79 28.27
CA GLY A 170 6.29 -24.09 28.42
C GLY A 170 5.05 -24.29 27.54
N LYS A 171 4.59 -23.25 26.81
CA LYS A 171 3.35 -23.27 26.01
C LYS A 171 3.63 -23.18 24.51
N SER A 172 2.91 -23.98 23.72
CA SER A 172 2.88 -23.89 22.25
C SER A 172 1.73 -23.00 21.76
N GLY A 173 1.75 -22.63 20.48
CA GLY A 173 0.72 -21.83 19.82
C GLY A 173 1.14 -20.38 19.61
N ALA A 174 1.17 -19.93 18.36
CA ALA A 174 1.60 -18.58 18.00
C ALA A 174 0.44 -17.59 17.83
N LEU A 175 -0.76 -18.08 17.50
CA LEU A 175 -1.92 -17.24 17.19
C LEU A 175 -3.01 -17.42 18.23
N GLU A 176 -3.62 -16.31 18.62
CA GLU A 176 -4.81 -16.23 19.47
C GLU A 176 -5.84 -15.29 18.81
N ALA A 177 -7.12 -15.67 18.86
CA ALA A 177 -8.19 -14.78 18.42
C ALA A 177 -8.41 -13.70 19.50
N LYS A 178 -8.27 -12.42 19.11
CA LYS A 178 -8.45 -11.28 20.02
C LYS A 178 -9.76 -10.55 19.84
N HIS A 179 -10.29 -10.57 18.62
CA HIS A 179 -11.48 -9.81 18.26
C HIS A 179 -12.32 -10.59 17.28
N HIS A 180 -13.64 -10.38 17.35
CA HIS A 180 -14.63 -10.95 16.46
C HIS A 180 -15.45 -9.80 15.88
N VAL A 181 -15.36 -9.54 14.57
CA VAL A 181 -16.11 -8.46 13.91
C VAL A 181 -16.81 -9.00 12.66
N ARG A 182 -17.95 -8.41 12.30
CA ARG A 182 -18.72 -8.82 11.11
C ARG A 182 -18.32 -8.03 9.86
N LYS A 183 -18.11 -6.72 9.99
CA LYS A 183 -17.64 -5.87 8.87
C LYS A 183 -16.57 -4.89 9.36
N PRO A 184 -15.29 -5.09 9.01
CA PRO A 184 -14.25 -4.10 9.28
C PRO A 184 -14.20 -3.01 8.20
N LEU A 185 -13.71 -1.83 8.57
CA LEU A 185 -13.31 -0.73 7.70
C LEU A 185 -11.79 -0.56 7.80
N GLY A 186 -11.12 -0.34 6.68
CA GLY A 186 -9.66 -0.22 6.64
C GLY A 186 -9.26 0.79 5.58
N TRP A 187 -8.42 1.74 5.96
CA TRP A 187 -7.93 2.79 5.05
C TRP A 187 -6.40 2.82 4.95
N ARG A 188 -5.69 2.13 5.84
CA ARG A 188 -4.23 1.91 5.78
C ARG A 188 -3.81 0.79 6.70
N THR A 189 -2.55 0.37 6.60
CA THR A 189 -1.98 -0.75 7.37
C THR A 189 -2.28 -0.71 8.88
N ARG A 190 -2.37 0.47 9.51
CA ARG A 190 -2.67 0.63 10.94
C ARG A 190 -3.89 1.54 11.20
N GLY A 191 -4.74 1.70 10.20
CA GLY A 191 -5.95 2.50 10.24
C GLY A 191 -7.13 1.61 9.89
N GLN A 192 -7.82 1.14 10.93
CA GLN A 192 -8.95 0.24 10.82
C GLN A 192 -9.99 0.51 11.91
N ALA A 193 -11.24 0.29 11.58
CA ALA A 193 -12.41 0.47 12.44
C ALA A 193 -13.42 -0.64 12.17
N THR A 194 -14.53 -0.64 12.90
CA THR A 194 -15.59 -1.63 12.80
C THR A 194 -16.88 -0.96 12.32
N LEU A 195 -17.42 -1.43 11.19
CA LEU A 195 -18.71 -0.98 10.65
C LEU A 195 -19.88 -1.79 11.21
N LYS A 196 -19.68 -3.11 11.38
CA LYS A 196 -20.65 -4.00 12.04
C LYS A 196 -19.92 -4.83 13.10
N GLU A 197 -20.29 -4.62 14.36
CA GLU A 197 -19.72 -5.31 15.52
C GLU A 197 -19.93 -6.82 15.46
N GLY A 198 -19.07 -7.56 16.13
CA GLY A 198 -19.31 -8.97 16.41
C GLY A 198 -20.50 -9.19 17.34
N VAL A 199 -20.83 -10.46 17.53
CA VAL A 199 -21.92 -10.91 18.43
C VAL A 199 -21.46 -12.03 19.35
N VAL A 200 -20.15 -12.29 19.40
CA VAL A 200 -19.55 -13.45 20.06
C VAL A 200 -18.41 -12.99 20.95
N GLY A 201 -18.29 -13.57 22.13
CA GLY A 201 -17.26 -13.19 23.09
C GLY A 201 -17.65 -11.98 23.91
N LYS A 202 -16.66 -11.34 24.51
CA LYS A 202 -16.90 -10.17 25.35
C LYS A 202 -17.19 -8.94 24.50
N ASP A 203 -17.83 -7.98 25.14
CA ASP A 203 -18.31 -6.76 24.51
C ASP A 203 -17.17 -5.93 23.87
N ASP A 204 -16.00 -5.93 24.49
CA ASP A 204 -14.76 -5.28 24.04
C ASP A 204 -14.04 -6.03 22.91
N GLU A 205 -14.30 -7.33 22.74
CA GLU A 205 -13.75 -8.16 21.67
C GLU A 205 -14.53 -7.96 20.35
N ASN A 206 -15.74 -7.41 20.41
CA ASN A 206 -16.63 -7.21 19.27
C ASN A 206 -16.31 -5.97 18.40
N VAL A 207 -15.29 -5.20 18.79
CA VAL A 207 -14.82 -4.00 18.07
C VAL A 207 -13.32 -4.06 17.87
N VAL A 208 -12.90 -3.93 16.61
CA VAL A 208 -11.51 -3.67 16.24
C VAL A 208 -11.37 -2.18 15.91
N LEU A 209 -10.46 -1.51 16.62
CA LEU A 209 -10.12 -0.11 16.37
C LEU A 209 -8.61 0.11 16.42
N ALA A 210 -8.03 0.53 15.29
CA ALA A 210 -6.69 1.10 15.24
C ALA A 210 -6.75 2.44 14.50
N LYS A 211 -6.45 3.54 15.21
CA LYS A 211 -6.75 4.90 14.72
C LYS A 211 -5.72 5.44 13.72
N GLY A 212 -4.65 4.72 13.42
CA GLY A 212 -3.65 5.15 12.44
C GLY A 212 -2.96 6.49 12.75
N GLY A 213 -2.83 6.84 14.03
CA GLY A 213 -2.29 8.12 14.49
C GLY A 213 -3.32 9.24 14.64
N ILE A 214 -4.62 8.95 14.45
CA ILE A 214 -5.72 9.87 14.71
C ILE A 214 -6.08 9.82 16.19
N PHE A 215 -6.17 10.99 16.82
CA PHE A 215 -6.63 11.12 18.20
C PHE A 215 -8.13 11.38 18.22
N THR A 216 -8.82 10.78 19.19
CA THR A 216 -10.23 11.06 19.46
C THR A 216 -10.30 12.05 20.60
N PRO A 217 -11.24 13.02 20.59
CA PRO A 217 -11.50 13.87 21.74
C PRO A 217 -11.71 13.06 23.01
N SER A 218 -11.34 13.63 24.16
CA SER A 218 -11.46 12.98 25.48
C SER A 218 -12.90 12.62 25.83
N ALA A 219 -13.90 13.33 25.29
CA ALA A 219 -15.32 13.02 25.50
C ALA A 219 -15.76 11.64 24.97
N TYR A 220 -14.93 10.95 24.19
CA TYR A 220 -15.20 9.58 23.73
C TYR A 220 -14.41 8.58 24.56
N ASP A 221 -15.01 8.13 25.67
CA ASP A 221 -14.32 7.31 26.69
C ASP A 221 -14.29 5.82 26.34
N THR A 222 -15.27 5.33 25.59
CA THR A 222 -15.35 3.91 25.23
C THR A 222 -14.78 3.62 23.84
N THR A 223 -14.30 2.39 23.63
CA THR A 223 -13.81 1.94 22.31
C THR A 223 -14.89 2.06 21.23
N ARG A 224 -16.17 1.86 21.58
CA ARG A 224 -17.31 2.02 20.67
C ARG A 224 -17.57 3.45 20.25
N GLU A 225 -17.57 4.37 21.20
CA GLU A 225 -17.74 5.79 20.92
C GLU A 225 -16.61 6.31 20.04
N GLN A 226 -15.38 5.93 20.36
CA GLN A 226 -14.21 6.24 19.55
C GLN A 226 -14.31 5.63 18.16
N ASN A 227 -14.77 4.38 18.05
CA ASN A 227 -14.98 3.72 16.76
C ASN A 227 -16.04 4.47 15.93
N ARG A 228 -17.18 4.83 16.52
CA ARG A 228 -18.24 5.60 15.87
C ARG A 228 -17.74 6.95 15.38
N TYR A 229 -16.99 7.67 16.22
CA TYR A 229 -16.35 8.92 15.84
C TYR A 229 -15.42 8.74 14.63
N ILE A 230 -14.55 7.72 14.66
CA ILE A 230 -13.63 7.44 13.56
C ILE A 230 -14.36 7.05 12.27
N THR A 231 -15.44 6.27 12.36
CA THR A 231 -16.25 5.92 11.18
C THR A 231 -16.97 7.14 10.60
N ASN A 232 -17.55 7.99 11.46
CA ASN A 232 -18.20 9.23 11.03
C ASN A 232 -17.19 10.17 10.37
N LEU A 233 -16.00 10.28 10.97
CA LEU A 233 -14.90 11.05 10.40
C LEU A 233 -14.46 10.50 9.04
N PHE A 234 -14.37 9.17 8.88
CA PHE A 234 -14.01 8.56 7.61
C PHE A 234 -15.00 8.90 6.49
N PHE A 235 -16.31 8.69 6.71
CA PHE A 235 -17.32 8.94 5.68
C PHE A 235 -17.57 10.43 5.46
N GLY A 236 -17.51 11.24 6.52
CA GLY A 236 -17.75 12.69 6.51
C GLY A 236 -16.56 13.53 6.08
N ARG A 237 -15.34 12.97 6.00
CA ARG A 237 -14.14 13.76 5.67
C ARG A 237 -14.24 14.50 4.35
N THR A 238 -13.68 15.68 4.31
CA THR A 238 -13.38 16.47 3.12
C THR A 238 -11.86 16.64 3.00
N PRO A 239 -11.34 17.09 1.84
CA PRO A 239 -9.91 17.37 1.71
C PRO A 239 -9.40 18.43 2.70
N GLU A 240 -10.27 19.29 3.24
CA GLU A 240 -9.96 20.34 4.21
C GLU A 240 -10.09 19.87 5.66
N SER A 241 -10.60 18.65 5.90
CA SER A 241 -10.80 18.15 7.26
C SER A 241 -9.49 18.10 8.05
N VAL A 242 -9.56 18.54 9.31
CA VAL A 242 -8.44 18.57 10.26
C VAL A 242 -8.79 17.82 11.53
N ILE A 243 -7.77 17.41 12.27
CA ILE A 243 -7.88 16.85 13.62
C ILE A 243 -6.98 17.63 14.56
N THR A 244 -7.45 17.80 15.80
CA THR A 244 -6.65 18.34 16.88
C THR A 244 -5.98 17.19 17.62
N SER A 245 -4.68 17.31 17.86
CA SER A 245 -3.92 16.36 18.67
C SER A 245 -3.27 17.11 19.83
N ALA A 246 -3.53 16.69 21.05
CA ALA A 246 -2.80 17.17 22.21
C ALA A 246 -1.36 16.64 22.16
N ILE A 247 -0.38 17.54 22.06
CA ILE A 247 1.03 17.21 22.27
C ILE A 247 1.44 17.72 23.64
N LYS A 248 2.17 16.91 24.41
CA LYS A 248 2.71 17.35 25.70
C LYS A 248 3.92 18.25 25.47
N THR A 249 4.19 19.15 26.43
CA THR A 249 5.44 19.91 26.49
C THR A 249 6.63 18.97 26.27
N GLY A 250 7.51 19.34 25.34
CA GLY A 250 8.68 18.53 25.01
C GLY A 250 9.65 18.51 26.20
N VAL A 251 10.34 17.39 26.41
CA VAL A 251 11.30 17.25 27.52
C VAL A 251 12.39 18.33 27.47
N ARG A 252 12.78 18.76 26.27
CA ARG A 252 13.69 19.89 26.08
C ARG A 252 13.13 21.18 26.69
N ASP A 253 11.89 21.52 26.39
CA ASP A 253 11.25 22.73 26.89
C ASP A 253 11.14 22.68 28.42
N MET A 254 10.82 21.50 28.98
CA MET A 254 10.76 21.31 30.42
C MET A 254 12.12 21.55 31.09
N VAL A 255 13.23 21.10 30.49
CA VAL A 255 14.58 21.19 31.08
C VAL A 255 15.28 22.53 30.81
N GLU A 256 15.04 23.15 29.66
CA GLU A 256 15.67 24.42 29.27
C GLU A 256 14.89 25.64 29.77
N TYR A 257 13.56 25.56 29.82
CA TYR A 257 12.70 26.70 30.12
C TYR A 257 11.88 26.52 31.41
N ASP A 258 12.15 25.48 32.19
CA ASP A 258 11.36 25.10 33.38
C ASP A 258 9.86 25.02 33.06
N ALA A 259 9.55 24.59 31.83
CA ALA A 259 8.19 24.59 31.33
C ALA A 259 7.39 23.45 31.97
N ASP A 260 6.20 23.78 32.47
CA ASP A 260 5.26 22.79 32.98
C ASP A 260 4.88 21.76 31.91
N LEU A 261 4.61 20.53 32.36
CA LEU A 261 4.06 19.47 31.51
C LEU A 261 2.59 19.76 31.21
N VAL A 262 2.35 20.62 30.22
CA VAL A 262 1.01 20.98 29.73
C VAL A 262 0.76 20.38 28.35
N GLU A 263 -0.50 20.23 27.99
CA GLU A 263 -0.91 19.84 26.65
C GLU A 263 -1.05 21.08 25.77
N LYS A 264 -0.47 21.02 24.57
CA LYS A 264 -0.62 22.01 23.51
C LYS A 264 -1.41 21.38 22.37
N ASP A 265 -2.40 22.11 21.87
CA ASP A 265 -3.18 21.66 20.73
C ASP A 265 -2.41 21.83 19.42
N LEU A 266 -2.24 20.73 18.69
CA LEU A 266 -1.65 20.73 17.36
C LEU A 266 -2.73 20.33 16.34
N ILE A 267 -3.10 21.28 15.48
CA ILE A 267 -4.01 21.03 14.37
C ILE A 267 -3.24 20.39 13.22
N LYS A 268 -3.73 19.24 12.73
CA LYS A 268 -3.16 18.51 11.59
C LYS A 268 -4.22 18.21 10.57
N ARG A 269 -3.85 18.21 9.29
CA ARG A 269 -4.73 17.71 8.22
C ARG A 269 -5.07 16.25 8.48
N LEU A 270 -6.36 15.92 8.42
CA LEU A 270 -6.82 14.55 8.49
C LEU A 270 -6.35 13.80 7.25
N ASN A 271 -5.68 12.67 7.46
CA ASN A 271 -5.31 11.78 6.37
C ASN A 271 -5.94 10.42 6.65
N MET A 272 -6.96 10.06 5.88
CA MET A 272 -7.60 8.73 5.89
C MET A 272 -7.65 8.10 4.50
N GLU A 273 -6.76 8.52 3.60
CA GLU A 273 -6.69 7.96 2.25
C GLU A 273 -5.97 6.61 2.25
N TYR A 274 -6.28 5.81 1.22
CA TYR A 274 -5.66 4.53 0.93
C TYR A 274 -4.13 4.69 0.80
N ASP A 275 -3.36 3.87 1.52
CA ASP A 275 -1.89 4.04 1.62
C ASP A 275 -1.11 3.51 0.41
N TRP A 276 -1.82 2.96 -0.59
CA TRP A 276 -1.29 2.40 -1.83
C TRP A 276 -0.24 1.30 -1.64
N LYS A 277 -0.08 0.74 -0.43
CA LYS A 277 0.90 -0.35 -0.19
C LYS A 277 0.55 -1.65 -0.91
N ARG A 278 -0.65 -1.74 -1.46
CA ARG A 278 -1.10 -2.85 -2.29
C ARG A 278 -1.71 -2.29 -3.57
N CYS A 279 -1.51 -3.00 -4.68
CA CYS A 279 -2.06 -2.63 -5.98
C CYS A 279 -3.55 -3.01 -6.00
N PRO A 280 -4.47 -2.11 -6.37
CA PRO A 280 -5.86 -2.48 -6.63
C PRO A 280 -5.94 -3.61 -7.68
N LEU A 281 -6.67 -4.67 -7.35
CA LEU A 281 -6.98 -5.77 -8.26
C LEU A 281 -8.37 -5.59 -8.87
N ALA A 282 -9.35 -5.23 -8.03
CA ALA A 282 -10.70 -4.91 -8.44
C ALA A 282 -11.27 -3.81 -7.55
N VAL A 283 -12.07 -2.95 -8.15
CA VAL A 283 -12.72 -1.79 -7.51
C VAL A 283 -14.23 -1.94 -7.59
N GLY A 284 -14.94 -1.53 -6.54
CA GLY A 284 -16.39 -1.45 -6.53
C GLY A 284 -16.89 -0.37 -5.57
N ALA A 285 -18.21 -0.16 -5.56
CA ALA A 285 -18.87 0.63 -4.52
C ALA A 285 -19.47 -0.33 -3.50
N SER A 286 -19.61 0.10 -2.24
CA SER A 286 -20.34 -0.65 -1.22
C SER A 286 -21.83 -0.32 -1.29
N ALA A 287 -22.68 -1.33 -1.45
CA ALA A 287 -24.14 -1.14 -1.45
C ALA A 287 -24.68 -0.57 -0.11
N ASP A 288 -24.04 -0.91 1.01
CA ASP A 288 -24.47 -0.49 2.36
C ASP A 288 -24.03 0.94 2.72
N TYR A 289 -22.93 1.45 2.12
CA TYR A 289 -22.24 2.66 2.59
C TYR A 289 -21.96 3.70 1.50
N ASP A 290 -22.29 3.40 0.24
CA ASP A 290 -22.02 4.25 -0.92
C ASP A 290 -20.58 4.80 -0.94
N HIS A 291 -19.62 3.89 -0.73
CA HIS A 291 -18.19 4.23 -0.65
C HIS A 291 -17.37 3.19 -1.41
N LEU A 292 -16.23 3.63 -1.92
CA LEU A 292 -15.24 2.85 -2.65
C LEU A 292 -14.70 1.68 -1.82
N VAL A 293 -14.58 0.53 -2.47
CA VAL A 293 -13.99 -0.70 -1.92
C VAL A 293 -12.95 -1.28 -2.88
N PHE A 294 -11.88 -1.83 -2.30
CA PHE A 294 -10.78 -2.45 -3.03
C PHE A 294 -10.63 -3.93 -2.67
N SER A 295 -10.38 -4.76 -3.68
CA SER A 295 -9.55 -5.95 -3.52
C SER A 295 -8.15 -5.65 -4.04
N THR A 296 -7.14 -6.35 -3.54
CA THR A 296 -5.75 -5.95 -3.81
C THR A 296 -4.84 -7.12 -4.12
N LYS A 297 -3.84 -6.87 -4.96
CA LYS A 297 -2.72 -7.76 -5.28
C LYS A 297 -1.40 -7.12 -4.83
N PRO A 298 -0.31 -7.90 -4.69
CA PRO A 298 1.03 -7.33 -4.50
C PRO A 298 1.39 -6.41 -5.68
N TRP A 299 2.22 -5.41 -5.42
CA TRP A 299 2.90 -4.69 -6.50
C TRP A 299 3.92 -5.61 -7.15
N LYS A 300 4.21 -5.40 -8.44
CA LYS A 300 5.26 -6.19 -9.11
C LYS A 300 6.61 -5.83 -8.51
N THR A 301 6.94 -4.54 -8.45
CA THR A 301 8.20 -4.01 -7.90
C THR A 301 7.97 -3.02 -6.76
N VAL A 302 9.03 -2.69 -6.02
CA VAL A 302 9.00 -1.57 -5.06
C VAL A 302 8.86 -0.22 -5.77
N ASP A 303 9.42 -0.10 -6.97
CA ASP A 303 9.42 1.15 -7.74
C ASP A 303 8.00 1.52 -8.20
N GLU A 304 7.19 0.54 -8.61
CA GLU A 304 5.76 0.76 -8.91
C GLU A 304 5.02 1.37 -7.72
N PHE A 305 5.26 0.83 -6.51
CA PHE A 305 4.69 1.35 -5.27
C PHE A 305 5.16 2.78 -4.96
N GLN A 306 6.46 3.05 -5.08
CA GLN A 306 6.99 4.39 -4.84
C GLN A 306 6.42 5.39 -5.85
N ARG A 307 6.32 4.99 -7.12
CA ARG A 307 5.78 5.80 -8.21
C ARG A 307 4.32 6.15 -7.98
N ILE A 308 3.47 5.18 -7.61
CA ILE A 308 2.06 5.49 -7.36
C ILE A 308 1.86 6.42 -6.16
N ARG A 309 2.70 6.29 -5.12
CA ARG A 309 2.65 7.21 -3.98
C ARG A 309 3.01 8.64 -4.37
N LEU A 310 4.05 8.80 -5.18
CA LEU A 310 4.42 10.12 -5.71
C LEU A 310 3.30 10.71 -6.57
N LEU A 311 2.70 9.92 -7.46
CA LEU A 311 1.59 10.36 -8.31
C LEU A 311 0.35 10.73 -7.49
N TRP A 312 0.02 9.98 -6.43
CA TRP A 312 -1.06 10.32 -5.52
C TRP A 312 -0.81 11.63 -4.78
N GLU A 313 0.41 11.85 -4.29
CA GLU A 313 0.81 13.09 -3.64
C GLU A 313 0.79 14.29 -4.61
N GLU A 314 1.21 14.11 -5.87
CA GLU A 314 1.11 15.13 -6.91
C GLU A 314 -0.36 15.47 -7.25
N TYR A 315 -1.20 14.44 -7.43
CA TYR A 315 -2.62 14.58 -7.76
C TYR A 315 -3.36 15.37 -6.67
N THR A 316 -3.21 14.94 -5.42
CA THR A 316 -3.90 15.56 -4.26
C THR A 316 -3.36 16.95 -3.90
N LYS A 317 -2.13 17.30 -4.30
CA LYS A 317 -1.61 18.67 -4.20
C LYS A 317 -2.25 19.61 -5.21
N ALA A 318 -2.43 19.15 -6.45
CA ALA A 318 -3.01 19.94 -7.53
C ALA A 318 -4.52 20.10 -7.37
N THR A 319 -5.20 19.05 -6.91
CA THR A 319 -6.64 19.03 -6.67
C THR A 319 -6.87 18.27 -5.37
N PRO A 320 -7.09 18.97 -4.24
CA PRO A 320 -7.45 18.32 -2.99
C PRO A 320 -8.67 17.43 -3.19
N THR A 321 -8.51 16.13 -2.99
CA THR A 321 -9.55 15.12 -3.26
C THR A 321 -9.49 14.01 -2.22
N CYS A 322 -10.67 13.55 -1.80
CA CYS A 322 -10.83 12.34 -1.00
C CYS A 322 -11.32 11.23 -1.90
N LEU A 323 -10.71 10.05 -1.80
CA LEU A 323 -11.11 8.90 -2.58
C LEU A 323 -12.34 8.24 -1.94
N LYS A 324 -13.55 8.52 -2.49
CA LYS A 324 -14.82 8.05 -1.93
C LYS A 324 -15.67 7.23 -2.91
N SER A 325 -15.60 7.53 -4.20
CA SER A 325 -16.42 6.89 -5.23
C SER A 325 -15.57 6.16 -6.28
N VAL A 326 -16.23 5.34 -7.09
CA VAL A 326 -15.59 4.68 -8.26
C VAL A 326 -15.12 5.73 -9.27
N ASP A 327 -15.84 6.85 -9.39
CA ASP A 327 -15.47 7.96 -10.28
C ASP A 327 -14.22 8.70 -9.78
N ASP A 328 -14.08 8.95 -8.47
CA ASP A 328 -12.85 9.52 -7.91
C ASP A 328 -11.64 8.64 -8.25
N PHE A 329 -11.81 7.31 -8.12
CA PHE A 329 -10.79 6.35 -8.51
C PHE A 329 -10.52 6.38 -10.02
N LYS A 330 -11.56 6.42 -10.85
CA LYS A 330 -11.42 6.52 -12.32
C LYS A 330 -10.66 7.78 -12.73
N MET A 331 -10.94 8.92 -12.11
CA MET A 331 -10.22 10.18 -12.35
C MET A 331 -8.73 10.05 -12.00
N PHE A 332 -8.41 9.47 -10.84
CA PHE A 332 -7.02 9.24 -10.47
C PHE A 332 -6.33 8.19 -11.35
N ALA A 333 -7.01 7.09 -11.69
CA ALA A 333 -6.49 6.06 -12.58
C ALA A 333 -6.17 6.61 -13.98
N ASN A 334 -7.04 7.47 -14.51
CA ASN A 334 -6.78 8.21 -15.75
C ASN A 334 -5.58 9.15 -15.63
N TYR A 335 -5.46 9.88 -14.52
CA TYR A 335 -4.29 10.71 -14.25
C TYR A 335 -2.99 9.89 -14.24
N VAL A 336 -2.98 8.73 -13.58
CA VAL A 336 -1.84 7.81 -13.53
C VAL A 336 -1.51 7.27 -14.92
N MET A 337 -2.52 6.81 -15.66
CA MET A 337 -2.35 6.33 -17.03
C MET A 337 -1.71 7.39 -17.92
N VAL A 338 -2.21 8.63 -17.87
CA VAL A 338 -1.62 9.75 -18.63
C VAL A 338 -0.17 9.95 -18.18
N LYS A 339 0.10 10.07 -16.89
CA LYS A 339 1.46 10.35 -16.37
C LYS A 339 2.48 9.23 -16.61
N THR A 340 2.04 7.98 -16.73
CA THR A 340 2.91 6.82 -16.97
C THR A 340 3.06 6.48 -18.46
N ALA A 341 2.05 6.78 -19.28
CA ALA A 341 2.13 6.68 -20.74
C ALA A 341 3.07 7.73 -21.36
N LEU A 342 3.23 8.87 -20.66
CA LEU A 342 4.10 9.95 -21.08
C LEU A 342 5.51 9.73 -20.57
N CYS A 343 6.44 9.42 -21.48
CA CYS A 343 7.87 9.57 -21.22
C CYS A 343 8.15 10.97 -20.63
N VAL A 344 9.15 11.10 -19.76
CA VAL A 344 9.46 12.33 -18.99
C VAL A 344 9.55 13.59 -19.87
N GLU A 345 9.97 13.45 -21.14
CA GLU A 345 10.01 14.53 -22.13
C GLU A 345 8.63 15.04 -22.60
N LEU A 346 7.60 14.20 -22.57
CA LEU A 346 6.23 14.49 -23.04
C LEU A 346 5.41 15.28 -22.02
N SER A 347 5.76 15.24 -20.73
CA SER A 347 5.07 15.99 -19.67
C SER A 347 5.03 17.52 -19.90
N LYS A 348 6.00 18.06 -20.64
CA LYS A 348 6.06 19.48 -21.03
C LYS A 348 4.98 19.87 -22.06
N TYR A 349 4.43 18.90 -22.81
CA TYR A 349 3.48 19.16 -23.90
C TYR A 349 2.00 19.22 -23.49
N LEU A 350 1.61 18.65 -22.34
CA LEU A 350 0.19 18.61 -21.89
C LEU A 350 -0.34 19.87 -21.22
N LYS A 351 0.48 20.91 -21.07
CA LYS A 351 0.00 22.24 -20.64
C LYS A 351 -0.80 22.98 -21.74
N LYS A 352 -1.15 22.31 -22.83
CA LYS A 352 -1.81 22.88 -24.03
C LYS A 352 -3.18 22.24 -24.22
N THR A 353 -4.12 22.97 -24.81
CA THR A 353 -5.50 22.53 -25.10
C THR A 353 -5.53 21.24 -25.94
N ASN A 354 -6.33 20.24 -25.53
CA ASN A 354 -6.57 18.94 -26.18
C ASN A 354 -5.30 18.16 -26.63
N PRO A 355 -4.38 17.85 -25.70
CA PRO A 355 -3.09 17.27 -26.02
C PRO A 355 -3.16 15.79 -26.44
N ASP A 356 -4.13 15.05 -25.91
CA ASP A 356 -4.43 13.64 -26.21
C ASP A 356 -4.95 13.46 -27.64
N ILE A 357 -5.94 14.25 -28.06
CA ILE A 357 -6.44 14.27 -29.45
C ILE A 357 -5.36 14.74 -30.42
N LYS A 358 -4.51 15.69 -30.02
CA LYS A 358 -3.37 16.10 -30.83
C LYS A 358 -2.34 14.98 -31.00
N ARG A 359 -2.10 14.17 -29.98
CA ARG A 359 -1.21 12.99 -30.05
C ARG A 359 -1.84 11.90 -30.92
N LEU A 360 -3.12 11.60 -30.72
CA LEU A 360 -3.88 10.69 -31.58
C LEU A 360 -3.74 11.09 -33.04
N ARG A 361 -3.97 12.38 -33.36
CA ARG A 361 -3.79 12.91 -34.72
C ARG A 361 -2.40 12.66 -35.29
N GLN A 362 -1.35 12.95 -34.51
CA GLN A 362 0.03 12.76 -34.97
C GLN A 362 0.32 11.28 -35.25
N THR A 363 -0.06 10.40 -34.32
CA THR A 363 0.18 8.96 -34.42
C THR A 363 -0.64 8.35 -35.55
N ILE A 364 -1.91 8.75 -35.74
CA ILE A 364 -2.78 8.20 -36.78
C ILE A 364 -2.44 8.71 -38.18
N CYS A 365 -2.03 9.98 -38.33
CA CYS A 365 -1.48 10.47 -39.59
C CYS A 365 -0.19 9.75 -39.97
N SER A 366 0.70 9.49 -39.01
CA SER A 366 1.92 8.71 -39.24
C SER A 366 1.59 7.25 -39.60
N ALA A 367 0.65 6.62 -38.89
CA ALA A 367 0.19 5.27 -39.18
C ALA A 367 -0.38 5.15 -40.60
N TRP A 368 -1.22 6.10 -41.02
CA TRP A 368 -1.76 6.18 -42.37
C TRP A 368 -0.65 6.33 -43.42
N CYS A 369 0.23 7.32 -43.27
CA CYS A 369 1.31 7.62 -44.22
C CYS A 369 2.32 6.48 -44.38
N HIS A 370 2.51 5.67 -43.34
CA HIS A 370 3.49 4.56 -43.32
C HIS A 370 2.84 3.17 -43.38
N SER A 371 1.54 3.07 -43.65
CA SER A 371 0.79 1.81 -43.70
C SER A 371 0.98 0.90 -42.47
N ASN A 372 0.81 1.48 -41.27
CA ASN A 372 0.93 0.80 -39.98
C ASN A 372 -0.41 0.72 -39.24
N ALA A 373 -0.45 -0.07 -38.16
CA ALA A 373 -1.63 -0.27 -37.30
C ALA A 373 -2.90 -0.66 -38.09
N GLY A 374 -2.72 -1.47 -39.14
CA GLY A 374 -3.80 -1.94 -40.00
C GLY A 374 -4.39 -0.89 -40.95
N LEU A 375 -3.82 0.31 -41.01
CA LEU A 375 -4.08 1.29 -42.06
C LEU A 375 -3.17 1.01 -43.26
N ILE A 376 -3.70 1.22 -44.47
CA ILE A 376 -2.96 1.08 -45.72
C ILE A 376 -3.07 2.40 -46.48
N TYR A 377 -1.93 2.97 -46.86
CA TYR A 377 -1.87 4.26 -47.53
C TYR A 377 -2.54 4.20 -48.92
N HIS A 378 -3.50 5.09 -49.19
CA HIS A 378 -4.33 5.11 -50.42
C HIS A 378 -5.10 3.81 -50.70
N TYR A 379 -5.48 3.07 -49.66
CA TYR A 379 -6.40 1.95 -49.81
C TYR A 379 -7.78 2.43 -50.33
N ASP A 380 -8.35 1.71 -51.29
CA ASP A 380 -9.60 2.05 -51.99
C ASP A 380 -9.63 3.49 -52.56
N ASP A 381 -8.50 3.98 -53.07
CA ASP A 381 -8.32 5.34 -53.63
C ASP A 381 -8.65 6.48 -52.64
N VAL A 382 -8.71 6.19 -51.34
CA VAL A 382 -8.98 7.19 -50.30
C VAL A 382 -7.83 8.18 -50.22
N SER A 383 -8.12 9.42 -50.59
CA SER A 383 -7.15 10.52 -50.56
C SER A 383 -6.85 10.98 -49.12
N ASN A 384 -5.72 11.68 -48.94
CA ASN A 384 -5.40 12.33 -47.67
C ASN A 384 -6.51 13.32 -47.23
N ALA A 385 -7.24 13.92 -48.19
CA ALA A 385 -8.33 14.84 -47.89
C ALA A 385 -9.53 14.11 -47.29
N GLU A 386 -9.94 12.98 -47.87
CA GLU A 386 -11.04 12.15 -47.37
C GLU A 386 -10.70 11.49 -46.03
N PHE A 387 -9.43 11.09 -45.84
CA PHE A 387 -8.96 10.63 -44.54
C PHE A 387 -9.02 11.76 -43.50
N ALA A 388 -8.61 12.98 -43.85
CA ALA A 388 -8.70 14.15 -42.95
C ALA A 388 -10.15 14.42 -42.54
N THR A 389 -11.09 14.41 -43.49
CA THR A 389 -12.52 14.61 -43.23
C THR A 389 -13.06 13.53 -42.29
N THR A 390 -12.62 12.28 -42.45
CA THR A 390 -13.01 11.19 -41.53
C THR A 390 -12.47 11.42 -40.11
N LEU A 391 -11.23 11.88 -39.97
CA LEU A 391 -10.68 12.25 -38.67
C LEU A 391 -11.45 13.40 -38.02
N GLU A 392 -11.80 14.45 -38.78
CA GLU A 392 -12.58 15.60 -38.29
C GLU A 392 -13.97 15.18 -37.80
N LEU A 393 -14.68 14.36 -38.58
CA LEU A 393 -15.98 13.79 -38.19
C LEU A 393 -15.87 12.92 -36.92
N SER A 394 -14.70 12.34 -36.68
CA SER A 394 -14.40 11.52 -35.50
C SER A 394 -13.92 12.34 -34.29
N GLY A 395 -14.00 13.67 -34.34
CA GLY A 395 -13.55 14.55 -33.26
C GLY A 395 -12.04 14.79 -33.21
N VAL A 396 -11.31 14.49 -34.29
CA VAL A 396 -9.85 14.69 -34.42
C VAL A 396 -9.55 15.74 -35.49
N PRO A 397 -9.44 17.04 -35.14
CA PRO A 397 -9.29 18.12 -36.12
C PRO A 397 -8.03 17.93 -36.96
N CYS A 398 -8.10 17.82 -38.29
CA CYS A 398 -6.95 17.41 -39.10
C CYS A 398 -6.82 18.22 -40.39
N SER A 399 -5.61 18.70 -40.68
CA SER A 399 -5.31 19.47 -41.91
C SER A 399 -4.22 18.81 -42.75
N ARG A 400 -4.04 19.28 -43.99
CA ARG A 400 -3.01 18.78 -44.93
C ARG A 400 -1.60 18.79 -44.33
N ALA A 401 -1.26 19.81 -43.56
CA ALA A 401 0.04 19.93 -42.87
C ALA A 401 0.28 18.80 -41.86
N ASN A 402 -0.78 18.15 -41.33
CA ASN A 402 -0.62 17.02 -40.42
C ASN A 402 -0.12 15.77 -41.13
N PHE A 403 -0.50 15.53 -42.38
CA PHE A 403 -0.01 14.40 -43.18
C PHE A 403 1.43 14.59 -43.64
N GLU A 404 1.81 15.81 -44.03
CA GLU A 404 3.20 16.14 -44.36
C GLU A 404 4.14 15.94 -43.17
N ASN A 405 3.66 16.26 -41.96
CA ASN A 405 4.39 15.96 -40.73
C ASN A 405 4.37 14.47 -40.37
N GLY A 406 3.27 13.76 -40.67
CA GLY A 406 3.14 12.32 -40.52
C GLY A 406 4.13 11.55 -41.38
N MET A 407 4.33 11.96 -42.64
CA MET A 407 5.32 11.39 -43.57
C MET A 407 6.77 11.53 -43.07
N LYS A 408 7.05 12.59 -42.31
CA LYS A 408 8.39 12.87 -41.76
C LYS A 408 8.69 12.10 -40.47
N LYS A 409 7.68 11.52 -39.82
CA LYS A 409 7.81 10.88 -38.51
C LYS A 409 7.37 9.42 -38.59
N SER A 410 8.29 8.51 -38.25
CA SER A 410 8.00 7.10 -38.12
C SER A 410 6.86 6.83 -37.13
N PHE A 411 6.06 5.80 -37.41
CA PHE A 411 4.99 5.38 -36.52
C PHE A 411 5.56 4.85 -35.19
N GLU A 412 5.14 5.44 -34.08
CA GLU A 412 5.46 4.98 -32.73
C GLU A 412 4.26 4.19 -32.18
N PRO A 413 4.33 2.85 -32.07
CA PRO A 413 3.26 2.07 -31.48
C PRO A 413 3.10 2.38 -29.99
N HIS A 414 1.89 2.17 -29.48
CA HIS A 414 1.53 2.34 -28.08
C HIS A 414 1.88 3.72 -27.51
N SER A 415 1.50 4.77 -28.24
CA SER A 415 1.95 6.14 -27.97
C SER A 415 0.83 7.14 -27.68
N VAL A 416 -0.43 6.70 -27.74
CA VAL A 416 -1.62 7.55 -27.55
C VAL A 416 -2.35 7.14 -26.27
N PRO A 417 -2.56 8.04 -25.28
CA PRO A 417 -3.26 7.68 -24.05
C PRO A 417 -4.73 7.27 -24.32
N PRO A 418 -5.23 6.16 -23.75
CA PRO A 418 -6.64 5.74 -23.89
C PRO A 418 -7.61 6.62 -23.08
N THR A 419 -7.74 7.90 -23.43
CA THR A 419 -8.78 8.79 -22.87
C THR A 419 -10.14 8.48 -23.50
N GLU A 420 -11.24 8.87 -22.84
CA GLU A 420 -12.59 8.65 -23.36
C GLU A 420 -12.80 9.28 -24.75
N ALA A 421 -12.27 10.48 -24.96
CA ALA A 421 -12.31 11.16 -26.25
C ALA A 421 -11.48 10.42 -27.33
N VAL A 422 -10.31 9.88 -26.97
CA VAL A 422 -9.48 9.08 -27.88
C VAL A 422 -10.15 7.76 -28.24
N LEU A 423 -10.74 7.06 -27.26
CA LEU A 423 -11.43 5.79 -27.47
C LEU A 423 -12.68 5.99 -28.35
N ALA A 424 -13.47 7.03 -28.09
CA ALA A 424 -14.63 7.38 -28.93
C ALA A 424 -14.21 7.69 -30.37
N ALA A 425 -13.15 8.49 -30.54
CA ALA A 425 -12.59 8.80 -31.86
C ALA A 425 -12.10 7.54 -32.59
N LEU A 426 -11.31 6.68 -31.92
CA LEU A 426 -10.79 5.45 -32.51
C LEU A 426 -11.89 4.46 -32.89
N GLN A 427 -12.96 4.36 -32.11
CA GLN A 427 -14.12 3.54 -32.46
C GLN A 427 -14.84 4.05 -33.72
N GLN A 428 -15.03 5.37 -33.85
CA GLN A 428 -15.63 5.95 -35.04
C GLN A 428 -14.76 5.76 -36.29
N ILE A 429 -13.44 5.90 -36.15
CA ILE A 429 -12.49 5.67 -37.26
C ILE A 429 -12.49 4.19 -37.66
N ARG A 430 -12.51 3.26 -36.70
CA ARG A 430 -12.58 1.82 -36.98
C ARG A 430 -13.88 1.42 -37.70
N GLY A 431 -14.96 2.18 -37.50
CA GLY A 431 -16.21 2.01 -38.25
C GLY A 431 -16.05 2.17 -39.77
N LYS A 432 -15.08 3.00 -40.22
CA LYS A 432 -14.75 3.15 -41.65
C LYS A 432 -13.50 2.36 -42.07
N PHE A 433 -12.54 2.19 -41.17
CA PHE A 433 -11.31 1.43 -41.41
C PHE A 433 -11.31 0.19 -40.51
N THR A 434 -11.98 -0.86 -40.95
CA THR A 434 -12.23 -2.08 -40.15
C THR A 434 -10.96 -2.81 -39.70
N ASN A 435 -9.90 -2.70 -40.51
CA ASN A 435 -8.59 -3.29 -40.23
C ASN A 435 -7.77 -2.50 -39.19
N LEU A 436 -8.24 -1.34 -38.73
CA LEU A 436 -7.52 -0.52 -37.76
C LEU A 436 -7.26 -1.28 -36.45
N ASP A 437 -5.97 -1.47 -36.15
CA ASP A 437 -5.50 -2.03 -34.90
C ASP A 437 -5.38 -0.93 -33.83
N ILE A 438 -6.47 -0.78 -33.07
CA ILE A 438 -6.56 0.17 -31.96
C ILE A 438 -5.50 -0.14 -30.88
N ASP A 439 -5.20 -1.41 -30.64
CA ASP A 439 -4.29 -1.82 -29.57
C ASP A 439 -2.86 -1.38 -29.87
N LEU A 440 -2.43 -1.38 -31.14
CA LEU A 440 -1.15 -0.84 -31.58
C LEU A 440 -1.03 0.68 -31.47
N ILE A 441 -2.14 1.41 -31.42
CA ILE A 441 -2.15 2.87 -31.25
C ILE A 441 -2.12 3.26 -29.77
N LEU A 442 -2.94 2.58 -28.97
CA LEU A 442 -3.14 2.92 -27.57
C LEU A 442 -1.90 2.62 -26.73
N ALA A 443 -1.50 3.60 -25.94
CA ALA A 443 -0.43 3.50 -24.97
C ALA A 443 -0.80 2.43 -23.94
N LYS A 444 0.04 1.40 -23.91
CA LYS A 444 0.13 0.47 -22.80
C LYS A 444 1.02 1.14 -21.76
N GLY A 445 0.60 1.16 -20.49
CA GLY A 445 1.40 1.77 -19.42
C GLY A 445 2.82 1.21 -19.45
N LYS A 446 3.80 2.03 -19.86
CA LYS A 446 5.21 1.59 -20.03
C LYS A 446 5.85 1.14 -18.72
N ASP A 447 5.28 1.58 -17.59
CA ASP A 447 5.78 1.32 -16.24
C ASP A 447 5.05 0.16 -15.53
N GLY A 448 4.23 -0.63 -16.21
CA GLY A 448 3.52 -1.77 -15.60
C GLY A 448 2.38 -1.41 -14.61
N ILE A 449 2.20 -0.13 -14.28
CA ILE A 449 1.14 0.36 -13.40
C ILE A 449 -0.16 0.54 -14.21
N ASP A 450 -1.04 -0.46 -14.14
CA ASP A 450 -2.39 -0.39 -14.68
C ASP A 450 -3.43 -0.33 -13.55
N LEU A 451 -3.91 0.89 -13.25
CA LEU A 451 -5.04 1.10 -12.34
C LEU A 451 -6.39 0.99 -13.05
N LEU A 452 -6.45 1.23 -14.37
CA LEU A 452 -7.71 1.17 -15.11
C LEU A 452 -8.21 -0.27 -15.22
N GLY A 453 -7.30 -1.25 -15.33
CA GLY A 453 -7.64 -2.66 -15.27
C GLY A 453 -8.38 -3.05 -13.98
N ALA A 454 -8.17 -2.34 -12.88
CA ALA A 454 -8.89 -2.61 -11.63
C ALA A 454 -10.38 -2.22 -11.68
N LEU A 455 -10.80 -1.34 -12.61
CA LEU A 455 -12.22 -1.03 -12.85
C LEU A 455 -12.94 -2.21 -13.52
N GLN A 456 -12.22 -3.02 -14.29
CA GLN A 456 -12.75 -4.20 -14.98
C GLN A 456 -12.42 -5.50 -14.23
N GLY A 457 -11.64 -5.41 -13.15
CA GLY A 457 -11.21 -6.54 -12.36
C GLY A 457 -12.38 -7.26 -11.71
N SER A 458 -12.40 -8.59 -11.81
CA SER A 458 -13.38 -9.43 -11.12
C SER A 458 -12.76 -10.05 -9.87
N CYS A 459 -13.33 -9.75 -8.70
CA CYS A 459 -12.96 -10.38 -7.44
C CYS A 459 -14.22 -10.86 -6.69
N PRO A 460 -14.28 -12.13 -6.24
CA PRO A 460 -15.40 -12.63 -5.45
C PRO A 460 -15.70 -11.81 -4.20
N PHE A 461 -14.68 -11.20 -3.58
CA PHE A 461 -14.86 -10.39 -2.38
C PHE A 461 -15.52 -9.04 -2.68
N ILE A 462 -15.22 -8.41 -3.81
CA ILE A 462 -15.91 -7.18 -4.25
C ILE A 462 -17.37 -7.48 -4.56
N LYS A 463 -17.66 -8.58 -5.29
CA LYS A 463 -19.04 -9.00 -5.61
C LYS A 463 -19.92 -9.28 -4.37
N ARG A 464 -19.33 -9.53 -3.19
CA ARG A 464 -20.07 -9.74 -1.94
C ARG A 464 -20.49 -8.45 -1.24
N VAL A 465 -19.89 -7.32 -1.61
CA VAL A 465 -20.09 -6.03 -0.93
C VAL A 465 -20.63 -4.94 -1.86
N SER A 466 -20.51 -5.14 -3.18
CA SER A 466 -21.08 -4.31 -4.24
C SER A 466 -22.51 -4.65 -4.59
#